data_AF-A0A498SLK0-F1
#
_entry.id   AF-A0A498SLK0-F1
#
_cell.length_a   1.000
_cell.length_b   1.000
_cell.length_c   1.000
_cell.angle_alpha   90.00
_cell.angle_beta   90.00
_cell.angle_gamma   90.00
#
_symmetry.space_group_name_H-M   'P 1'
#
loop_
_entity.id
_entity.type
_entity.pdbx_description
1 polymer ?
#
loop_
_entity_poly.entity_id
_entity_poly.type
_entity_poly.pdbx_seq_one_letter_code
_entity_poly.pdbx_strand_id
1 'polypeptide(L)'
;SATMFNNPEVRSLDIPAATGIGTARSLAKLHALVLEGKLLKETTVKQLFLDPTVCNQMDLVLSINMSFGKGFTYTKNFQDQWLVGHPGLGGQNVKMDLTNEVAFAYLCSGLKIGHSDLTVTFMRLQNALYECLRENNLLKEIREEKTEGNSEITRRNSSLDTSSKNHQKANVLMPLESNTVLTSDT
;
A
#
# COMPACT_ATOMS: atom_id res chain seq x y z
N SER A 1 26.38 0.47 -12.24
CA SER A 1 25.61 -0.17 -13.32
C SER A 1 24.97 -1.45 -12.79
N ALA A 2 23.74 -1.81 -13.22
CA ALA A 2 23.05 -3.04 -12.80
C ALA A 2 23.82 -4.33 -13.17
N THR A 3 24.77 -4.25 -14.10
CA THR A 3 25.67 -5.35 -14.47
C THR A 3 26.52 -5.87 -13.31
N MET A 4 26.71 -5.07 -12.25
CA MET A 4 27.43 -5.48 -11.03
C MET A 4 26.81 -6.73 -10.39
N PHE A 5 25.48 -6.89 -10.46
CA PHE A 5 24.79 -8.06 -9.92
C PHE A 5 25.03 -9.35 -10.73
N ASN A 6 25.77 -9.29 -11.84
CA ASN A 6 26.25 -10.48 -12.55
C ASN A 6 27.59 -11.00 -12.02
N ASN A 7 28.28 -10.24 -11.17
CA ASN A 7 29.51 -10.69 -10.54
C ASN A 7 29.21 -11.73 -9.45
N PRO A 8 29.78 -12.95 -9.49
CA PRO A 8 29.56 -13.97 -8.46
C PRO A 8 29.98 -13.50 -7.06
N GLU A 9 31.04 -12.70 -6.94
CA GLU A 9 31.50 -12.14 -5.66
C GLU A 9 30.44 -11.24 -5.02
N VAL A 10 29.69 -10.48 -5.84
CA VAL A 10 28.61 -9.62 -5.37
C VAL A 10 27.38 -10.46 -5.02
N ARG A 11 27.10 -11.51 -5.79
CA ARG A 11 25.97 -12.44 -5.53
C ARG A 11 26.15 -13.26 -4.26
N SER A 12 27.39 -13.53 -3.85
CA SER A 12 27.69 -14.25 -2.62
C SER A 12 27.64 -13.38 -1.36
N LEU A 13 27.51 -12.04 -1.49
CA LEU A 13 27.37 -11.18 -0.33
C LEU A 13 25.97 -11.28 0.25
N ASP A 14 25.86 -11.34 1.57
CA ASP A 14 24.60 -11.26 2.29
C ASP A 14 24.11 -9.81 2.35
N ILE A 15 23.51 -9.34 1.25
CA ILE A 15 22.88 -8.01 1.16
C ILE A 15 21.38 -8.22 0.93
N PRO A 16 20.57 -8.40 2.01
CA PRO A 16 19.14 -8.72 1.90
C PRO A 16 18.34 -7.73 1.06
N ALA A 17 18.79 -6.48 0.95
CA ALA A 17 18.14 -5.44 0.18
C ALA A 17 18.28 -5.59 -1.35
N ALA A 18 19.23 -6.37 -1.86
CA ALA A 18 19.58 -6.34 -3.29
C ALA A 18 20.07 -7.65 -3.93
N THR A 19 20.58 -8.60 -3.14
CA THR A 19 21.28 -9.80 -3.67
C THR A 19 20.45 -11.07 -3.64
N GLY A 20 19.16 -10.99 -3.32
CA GLY A 20 18.26 -12.14 -3.29
C GLY A 20 18.15 -12.84 -4.65
N ILE A 21 18.40 -14.14 -4.68
CA ILE A 21 18.26 -15.00 -5.87
C ILE A 21 17.13 -16.00 -5.64
N GLY A 22 16.23 -16.12 -6.61
CA GLY A 22 15.12 -17.06 -6.51
C GLY A 22 14.35 -17.20 -7.81
N THR A 23 13.25 -17.95 -7.74
CA THR A 23 12.31 -18.12 -8.85
C THR A 23 10.98 -17.46 -8.52
N ALA A 24 10.23 -17.03 -9.55
CA ALA A 24 8.89 -16.47 -9.36
C ALA A 24 7.98 -17.46 -8.60
N ARG A 25 8.10 -18.76 -8.91
CA ARG A 25 7.36 -19.84 -8.22
C ARG A 25 7.67 -19.88 -6.72
N SER A 26 8.94 -19.90 -6.35
CA SER A 26 9.34 -19.96 -4.93
C SER A 26 8.92 -18.70 -4.18
N LEU A 27 9.07 -17.53 -4.82
CA LEU A 27 8.73 -16.26 -4.20
C LEU A 27 7.22 -16.09 -4.01
N ALA A 28 6.40 -16.47 -5.00
CA ALA A 28 4.95 -16.50 -4.87
C ALA A 28 4.49 -17.52 -3.81
N LYS A 29 5.10 -18.71 -3.79
CA LYS A 29 4.80 -19.74 -2.78
C LYS A 29 5.13 -19.27 -1.36
N LEU A 30 6.25 -18.58 -1.17
CA LEU A 30 6.62 -18.00 0.13
C LEU A 30 5.50 -17.07 0.64
N HIS A 31 5.03 -16.16 -0.20
CA HIS A 31 3.95 -15.22 0.16
C HIS A 31 2.60 -15.93 0.34
N ALA A 32 2.30 -16.96 -0.47
CA ALA A 32 1.11 -17.79 -0.27
C ALA A 32 1.11 -18.49 1.10
N LEU A 33 2.26 -19.04 1.53
CA LEU A 33 2.39 -19.66 2.84
C LEU A 33 2.25 -18.66 4.01
N VAL A 34 2.56 -17.37 3.79
CA VAL A 34 2.25 -16.30 4.74
C VAL A 34 0.75 -16.06 4.82
N LEU A 35 0.06 -15.93 3.67
CA LEU A 35 -1.39 -15.76 3.60
C LEU A 35 -2.15 -16.93 4.24
N GLU A 36 -1.69 -18.15 4.01
CA GLU A 36 -2.25 -19.38 4.60
C GLU A 36 -2.00 -19.51 6.12
N GLY A 37 -1.28 -18.57 6.74
CA GLY A 37 -0.95 -18.60 8.17
C GLY A 37 0.02 -19.72 8.56
N LYS A 38 0.73 -20.32 7.59
CA LYS A 38 1.67 -21.42 7.82
C LYS A 38 3.06 -20.95 8.24
N LEU A 39 3.43 -19.71 7.89
CA LEU A 39 4.71 -19.11 8.29
C LEU A 39 4.59 -18.11 9.43
N LEU A 40 3.49 -17.36 9.47
CA LEU A 40 3.23 -16.33 10.48
C LEU A 40 1.85 -16.55 11.09
N LYS A 41 1.70 -16.21 12.37
CA LYS A 41 0.40 -16.23 13.04
C LYS A 41 -0.52 -15.19 12.40
N GLU A 42 -1.82 -15.46 12.36
CA GLU A 42 -2.82 -14.54 11.81
C GLU A 42 -2.75 -13.15 12.44
N THR A 43 -2.51 -13.06 13.76
CA THR A 43 -2.35 -11.78 14.47
C THR A 43 -1.14 -10.99 13.96
N THR A 44 -0.03 -11.66 13.65
CA THR A 44 1.17 -11.04 13.08
C THR A 44 0.94 -10.58 11.65
N VAL A 45 0.26 -11.39 10.83
CA VAL A 45 -0.13 -11.02 9.45
C VAL A 45 -0.98 -9.75 9.47
N LYS A 46 -2.00 -9.67 10.33
CA LYS A 46 -2.83 -8.47 10.49
C LYS A 46 -1.99 -7.26 10.90
N GLN A 47 -1.14 -7.38 11.92
CA GLN A 47 -0.32 -6.26 12.38
C GLN A 47 0.67 -5.75 11.33
N LEU A 48 1.22 -6.65 10.51
CA LEU A 48 2.19 -6.27 9.49
C LEU A 48 1.55 -5.64 8.27
N PHE A 49 0.36 -6.09 7.86
CA PHE A 49 -0.17 -5.88 6.51
C PHE A 49 -1.53 -5.19 6.42
N LEU A 50 -2.20 -4.89 7.54
CA LEU A 50 -3.53 -4.26 7.53
C LEU A 50 -3.53 -2.91 6.81
N ASP A 51 -2.54 -2.08 7.10
CA ASP A 51 -2.42 -0.72 6.58
C ASP A 51 -0.94 -0.34 6.34
N PRO A 52 -0.67 0.51 5.34
CA PRO A 52 0.64 1.13 5.21
C PRO A 52 0.87 2.14 6.35
N THR A 53 2.09 2.17 6.88
CA THR A 53 2.49 3.17 7.88
C THR A 53 2.51 4.59 7.29
N VAL A 54 2.89 4.69 6.02
CA VAL A 54 2.86 5.92 5.25
C VAL A 54 1.97 5.69 4.05
N CYS A 55 0.95 6.52 3.90
CA CYS A 55 -0.06 6.37 2.85
C CYS A 55 0.04 7.51 1.84
N ASN A 56 0.29 7.17 0.57
CA ASN A 56 0.29 8.08 -0.57
C ASN A 56 1.13 9.36 -0.36
N GLN A 57 2.32 9.22 0.22
CA GLN A 57 3.22 10.34 0.47
C GLN A 57 4.32 10.42 -0.59
N MET A 58 4.73 11.63 -0.92
CA MET A 58 5.84 11.91 -1.83
C MET A 58 7.14 11.29 -1.30
N ASP A 59 7.70 10.32 -2.02
CA ASP A 59 9.04 9.82 -1.76
C ASP A 59 10.08 10.74 -2.42
N LEU A 60 10.99 11.33 -1.64
CA LEU A 60 11.96 12.30 -2.15
C LEU A 60 13.04 11.67 -3.03
N VAL A 61 13.33 10.38 -2.87
CA VAL A 61 14.37 9.68 -3.64
C VAL A 61 13.79 9.20 -4.96
N LEU A 62 12.62 8.56 -4.92
CA LEU A 62 11.95 8.03 -6.10
C LEU A 62 11.17 9.10 -6.86
N SER A 63 10.90 10.25 -6.23
CA SER A 63 10.10 11.34 -6.80
C SER A 63 8.73 10.87 -7.31
N ILE A 64 8.13 9.88 -6.61
CA ILE A 64 6.76 9.39 -6.82
C ILE A 64 6.04 9.23 -5.48
N ASN A 65 4.71 9.35 -5.49
CA ASN A 65 3.93 9.06 -4.29
C ASN A 65 3.93 7.55 -4.04
N MET A 66 4.22 7.17 -2.80
CA MET A 66 4.32 5.78 -2.38
C MET A 66 3.50 5.55 -1.11
N SER A 67 3.03 4.31 -0.96
CA SER A 67 2.56 3.81 0.32
C SER A 67 3.49 2.71 0.80
N PHE A 68 3.99 2.79 2.03
CA PHE A 68 4.94 1.83 2.58
C PHE A 68 4.69 1.55 4.05
N GLY A 69 5.11 0.40 4.52
CA GLY A 69 4.96 0.01 5.92
C GLY A 69 5.69 -1.29 6.24
N LYS A 70 6.39 -1.31 7.38
CA LYS A 70 6.95 -2.53 7.98
C LYS A 70 7.82 -3.37 7.00
N GLY A 71 8.51 -2.72 6.06
CA GLY A 71 9.37 -3.37 5.05
C GLY A 71 8.71 -3.69 3.71
N PHE A 72 7.45 -3.31 3.50
CA PHE A 72 6.69 -3.60 2.29
C PHE A 72 6.16 -2.32 1.62
N THR A 73 5.96 -2.41 0.31
CA THR A 73 5.22 -1.42 -0.48
C THR A 73 3.76 -1.83 -0.60
N TYR A 74 2.88 -0.83 -0.58
CA TYR A 74 1.44 -0.99 -0.64
C TYR A 74 0.91 -0.29 -1.89
N THR A 75 0.04 -0.99 -2.58
CA THR A 75 -0.68 -0.51 -3.78
C THR A 75 -2.12 -1.01 -3.69
N LYS A 76 -3.00 -0.53 -4.56
CA LYS A 76 -4.38 -0.99 -4.56
C LYS A 76 -4.72 -1.78 -5.82
N ASN A 77 -5.56 -2.80 -5.67
CA ASN A 77 -6.19 -3.46 -6.81
C ASN A 77 -7.36 -2.62 -7.34
N PHE A 78 -8.03 -3.11 -8.39
CA PHE A 78 -9.15 -2.39 -9.01
C PHE A 78 -10.42 -2.32 -8.14
N GLN A 79 -10.48 -3.08 -7.05
CA GLN A 79 -11.56 -3.04 -6.04
C GLN A 79 -11.18 -2.17 -4.82
N ASP A 80 -10.13 -1.33 -4.94
CA ASP A 80 -9.61 -0.48 -3.87
C ASP A 80 -9.05 -1.26 -2.64
N GLN A 81 -8.74 -2.54 -2.80
CA GLN A 81 -8.18 -3.39 -1.74
C GLN A 81 -6.65 -3.33 -1.76
N TRP A 82 -6.03 -3.41 -0.58
CA TRP A 82 -4.58 -3.34 -0.44
C TRP A 82 -3.88 -4.59 -0.97
N LEU A 83 -2.86 -4.33 -1.79
CA LEU A 83 -1.85 -5.28 -2.23
C LEU A 83 -0.54 -4.96 -1.54
N VAL A 84 0.03 -5.96 -0.88
CA VAL A 84 1.28 -5.83 -0.14
C VAL A 84 2.37 -6.59 -0.88
N GLY A 85 3.56 -6.02 -0.98
CA GLY A 85 4.63 -6.65 -1.73
C GLY A 85 5.90 -5.83 -1.76
N HIS A 86 6.73 -6.08 -2.76
CA HIS A 86 7.93 -5.27 -2.99
C HIS A 86 8.34 -5.31 -4.47
N PRO A 87 8.44 -4.15 -5.16
CA PRO A 87 9.01 -4.09 -6.49
C PRO A 87 10.53 -4.21 -6.44
N GLY A 88 11.12 -4.86 -7.42
CA GLY A 88 12.57 -4.90 -7.62
C GLY A 88 12.98 -4.14 -8.87
N LEU A 89 14.25 -3.73 -8.88
CA LEU A 89 14.84 -3.11 -10.06
C LEU A 89 14.68 -4.02 -11.29
N GLY A 90 14.34 -3.43 -12.43
CA GLY A 90 14.16 -4.17 -13.69
C GLY A 90 12.76 -4.72 -13.94
N GLY A 91 11.78 -4.33 -13.13
CA GLY A 91 10.38 -4.65 -13.34
C GLY A 91 9.93 -5.98 -12.76
N GLN A 92 10.79 -6.63 -11.98
CA GLN A 92 10.41 -7.78 -11.15
C GLN A 92 9.57 -7.31 -9.97
N ASN A 93 8.60 -8.11 -9.53
CA ASN A 93 7.67 -7.71 -8.49
C ASN A 93 7.04 -8.95 -7.85
N VAL A 94 6.70 -8.84 -6.57
CA VAL A 94 5.89 -9.82 -5.85
C VAL A 94 4.81 -9.09 -5.08
N LYS A 95 3.61 -9.64 -5.09
CA LYS A 95 2.47 -9.12 -4.35
C LYS A 95 1.65 -10.24 -3.73
N MET A 96 1.00 -9.87 -2.63
CA MET A 96 -0.05 -10.63 -1.98
C MET A 96 -1.27 -9.74 -1.79
N ASP A 97 -2.43 -10.28 -2.15
CA ASP A 97 -3.74 -9.72 -1.90
C ASP A 97 -4.33 -10.47 -0.71
N LEU A 98 -4.41 -9.80 0.43
CA LEU A 98 -4.90 -10.42 1.66
C LEU A 98 -6.40 -10.69 1.59
N THR A 99 -7.15 -9.85 0.86
CA THR A 99 -8.59 -9.99 0.75
C THR A 99 -8.94 -11.19 -0.13
N ASN A 100 -8.31 -11.28 -1.30
CA ASN A 100 -8.55 -12.37 -2.26
C ASN A 100 -7.70 -13.63 -1.99
N GLU A 101 -6.86 -13.62 -0.95
CA GLU A 101 -5.97 -14.73 -0.55
C GLU A 101 -5.11 -15.26 -1.70
N VAL A 102 -4.61 -14.35 -2.55
CA VAL A 102 -3.75 -14.70 -3.69
C VAL A 102 -2.39 -14.04 -3.57
N ALA A 103 -1.34 -14.82 -3.84
CA ALA A 103 0.02 -14.32 -3.99
C ALA A 103 0.54 -14.62 -5.39
N PHE A 104 1.23 -13.64 -5.98
CA PHE A 104 1.77 -13.75 -7.32
C PHE A 104 3.09 -13.01 -7.43
N ALA A 105 3.97 -13.53 -8.28
CA ALA A 105 5.29 -12.95 -8.49
C ALA A 105 5.67 -13.02 -9.96
N TYR A 106 6.42 -12.02 -10.38
CA TYR A 106 7.03 -11.91 -11.69
C TYR A 106 8.51 -11.61 -11.51
N LEU A 107 9.37 -12.50 -11.99
CA LEU A 107 10.82 -12.29 -12.04
C LEU A 107 11.28 -12.34 -13.49
N CYS A 108 12.28 -11.55 -13.84
CA CYS A 108 12.85 -11.54 -15.18
C CYS A 108 14.34 -11.20 -15.15
N SER A 109 15.10 -11.80 -16.08
CA SER A 109 16.55 -11.53 -16.22
C SER A 109 16.84 -10.28 -17.05
N GLY A 110 15.92 -9.88 -17.93
CA GLY A 110 16.03 -8.65 -18.72
C GLY A 110 15.35 -7.48 -18.02
N LEU A 111 16.14 -6.44 -17.71
CA LEU A 111 15.65 -5.20 -17.10
C LEU A 111 14.57 -4.56 -17.97
N LYS A 112 13.46 -4.19 -17.34
CA LYS A 112 12.37 -3.43 -17.96
C LYS A 112 12.31 -2.04 -17.37
N ILE A 113 11.82 -1.11 -18.19
CA ILE A 113 11.49 0.24 -17.76
C ILE A 113 10.14 0.19 -17.05
N GLY A 114 10.04 0.97 -15.98
CA GLY A 114 8.87 1.03 -15.11
C GLY A 114 9.24 0.79 -13.66
N HIS A 115 8.48 1.40 -12.76
CA HIS A 115 8.58 1.16 -11.34
C HIS A 115 7.30 0.45 -10.88
N SER A 116 7.44 -0.63 -10.10
CA SER A 116 6.31 -1.36 -9.54
C SER A 116 5.25 -1.69 -10.61
N ASP A 117 4.00 -1.30 -10.37
CA ASP A 117 2.83 -1.55 -11.21
C ASP A 117 2.86 -0.88 -12.57
N LEU A 118 3.75 0.10 -12.74
CA LEU A 118 3.93 0.79 -14.01
C LEU A 118 4.80 -0.01 -14.99
N THR A 119 5.38 -1.14 -14.54
CA THR A 119 6.06 -2.06 -15.45
C THR A 119 5.02 -2.76 -16.32
N VAL A 120 5.00 -2.44 -17.62
CA VAL A 120 3.97 -2.92 -18.58
C VAL A 120 3.75 -4.43 -18.52
N THR A 121 4.82 -5.23 -18.44
CA THR A 121 4.70 -6.70 -18.37
C THR A 121 4.04 -7.15 -17.07
N PHE A 122 4.42 -6.56 -15.93
CA PHE A 122 3.81 -6.90 -14.64
C PHE A 122 2.34 -6.48 -14.60
N MET A 123 2.03 -5.27 -15.06
CA MET A 123 0.66 -4.76 -15.17
C MET A 123 -0.25 -5.71 -15.98
N ARG A 124 0.22 -6.19 -17.15
CA ARG A 124 -0.54 -7.14 -17.98
C ARG A 124 -0.78 -8.47 -17.27
N LEU A 125 0.23 -9.00 -16.57
CA LEU A 125 0.09 -10.24 -15.80
C LEU A 125 -0.86 -10.08 -14.61
N GLN A 126 -0.77 -8.95 -13.90
CA GLN A 126 -1.69 -8.63 -12.81
C GLN A 126 -3.13 -8.53 -13.33
N ASN A 127 -3.36 -7.81 -14.44
CA ASN A 127 -4.69 -7.69 -15.03
C ASN A 127 -5.26 -9.06 -15.45
N ALA A 128 -4.46 -9.87 -16.16
CA ALA A 128 -4.88 -11.21 -16.57
C ALA A 128 -5.19 -12.12 -15.36
N LEU A 129 -4.41 -12.02 -14.28
CA LEU A 129 -4.71 -12.74 -13.04
C LEU A 129 -6.08 -12.34 -12.49
N TYR A 130 -6.36 -11.04 -12.35
CA TYR A 130 -7.63 -10.57 -11.81
C TYR A 130 -8.82 -10.87 -12.74
N GLU A 131 -8.61 -10.89 -14.05
CA GLU A 131 -9.61 -11.37 -15.01
C GLU A 131 -9.95 -12.84 -14.76
N CYS A 132 -8.95 -13.71 -14.62
CA CYS A 132 -9.16 -15.11 -14.28
C CYS A 132 -9.89 -15.27 -12.94
N LEU A 133 -9.49 -14.53 -11.90
CA LEU A 133 -10.15 -14.59 -10.60
C LEU A 133 -11.63 -14.18 -10.69
N ARG A 134 -11.92 -13.14 -11.47
CA ARG A 134 -13.29 -12.68 -11.73
C ARG A 134 -14.11 -13.74 -12.47
N GLU A 135 -13.58 -14.29 -13.56
CA GLU A 135 -14.26 -15.30 -14.38
C GLU A 135 -14.55 -16.60 -13.62
N ASN A 136 -13.73 -16.91 -12.62
CA ASN A 136 -13.89 -18.09 -11.76
C ASN A 136 -14.62 -17.80 -10.44
N ASN A 137 -15.18 -16.60 -10.25
CA ASN A 137 -15.89 -16.18 -9.03
C ASN A 137 -15.04 -16.32 -7.74
N LEU A 138 -13.74 -16.04 -7.82
CA LEU A 138 -12.79 -16.14 -6.71
C LEU A 138 -12.50 -14.79 -6.02
N LEU A 139 -13.03 -13.69 -6.54
CA LEU A 139 -12.89 -12.37 -5.92
C LEU A 139 -13.83 -12.21 -4.73
N LYS A 140 -13.33 -11.64 -3.64
CA LYS A 140 -14.09 -11.34 -2.44
C LYS A 140 -14.46 -9.85 -2.43
N GLU A 141 -15.73 -9.57 -2.13
CA GLU A 141 -16.20 -8.20 -1.93
C GLU A 141 -15.72 -7.63 -0.59
N ILE A 142 -15.58 -6.32 -0.53
CA ILE A 142 -15.38 -5.62 0.73
C ILE A 142 -16.68 -5.77 1.53
N ARG A 143 -16.62 -6.55 2.62
CA ARG A 143 -17.70 -6.52 3.61
C ARG A 143 -17.64 -5.15 4.28
N GLU A 144 -18.54 -4.25 3.90
CA GLU A 144 -18.86 -3.12 4.76
C GLU A 144 -19.42 -3.70 6.07
N GLU A 145 -18.62 -3.67 7.14
CA GLU A 145 -19.18 -3.88 8.46
C GLU A 145 -20.18 -2.74 8.70
N LYS A 146 -21.48 -3.06 8.57
CA LYS A 146 -22.53 -2.19 9.05
C LYS A 146 -22.28 -1.96 10.54
N THR A 147 -21.89 -0.73 10.88
CA THR A 147 -21.89 -0.25 12.26
C THR A 147 -23.34 -0.16 12.75
N GLU A 148 -23.94 -1.30 13.10
CA GLU A 148 -25.19 -1.35 13.86
C GLU A 148 -24.86 -1.06 15.32
N GLY A 149 -25.06 0.19 15.75
CA GLY A 149 -24.99 0.52 17.17
C GLY A 149 -24.69 1.97 17.51
N ASN A 150 -25.62 2.89 17.23
CA ASN A 150 -25.93 4.01 18.13
C ASN A 150 -27.16 4.81 17.67
N SER A 151 -28.35 4.22 17.78
CA SER A 151 -29.63 4.95 17.65
C SER A 151 -30.43 5.01 18.96
N GLU A 152 -29.79 4.78 20.11
CA GLU A 152 -30.45 4.86 21.43
C GLU A 152 -29.97 6.01 22.34
N ILE A 153 -28.96 6.78 21.94
CA ILE A 153 -28.44 7.88 22.79
C ILE A 153 -29.16 9.22 22.55
N THR A 154 -29.93 9.37 21.46
CA THR A 154 -30.58 10.66 21.11
C THR A 154 -31.95 10.88 21.76
N ARG A 155 -32.54 9.90 22.46
CA ARG A 155 -33.87 10.05 23.10
C ARG A 155 -33.86 10.48 24.57
N ARG A 156 -32.71 10.62 25.22
CA ARG A 156 -32.65 10.96 26.67
C ARG A 156 -32.34 12.42 27.00
N ASN A 157 -32.00 13.27 26.03
CA ASN A 157 -31.62 14.67 26.31
C ASN A 157 -32.73 15.70 26.07
N SER A 158 -33.97 15.28 25.79
CA SER A 158 -35.13 16.18 25.67
C SER A 158 -35.95 16.24 26.96
N SER A 159 -35.32 16.56 28.09
CA SER A 159 -36.00 17.01 29.32
C SER A 159 -34.98 17.50 30.33
N LEU A 160 -34.72 18.80 30.33
CA LEU A 160 -34.55 19.65 31.53
C LEU A 160 -34.06 21.03 31.06
N ASP A 161 -35.01 21.96 31.07
CA ASP A 161 -34.80 23.38 30.86
C ASP A 161 -34.37 24.03 32.19
N THR A 162 -33.46 25.00 32.10
CA THR A 162 -33.51 26.34 32.73
C THR A 162 -32.18 26.85 33.30
N SER A 163 -31.88 28.08 32.86
CA SER A 163 -31.31 29.19 33.62
C SER A 163 -29.80 29.48 33.56
N SER A 164 -29.54 30.63 32.91
CA SER A 164 -28.72 31.76 33.39
C SER A 164 -27.27 31.93 32.92
N LYS A 165 -27.10 33.09 32.27
CA LYS A 165 -26.01 34.10 32.35
C LYS A 165 -24.83 34.00 31.36
N ASN A 166 -24.89 34.94 30.41
CA ASN A 166 -23.86 35.92 30.05
C ASN A 166 -22.38 35.53 30.18
N HIS A 167 -21.65 35.56 29.05
CA HIS A 167 -20.54 36.50 28.88
C HIS A 167 -20.21 36.75 27.41
N GLN A 168 -19.87 38.02 27.16
CA GLN A 168 -19.54 38.61 25.87
C GLN A 168 -18.17 38.16 25.33
N LYS A 169 -18.06 38.29 24.00
CA LYS A 169 -17.02 39.03 23.24
C LYS A 169 -16.13 38.21 22.29
N ALA A 170 -16.26 38.65 21.02
CA ALA A 170 -15.21 38.99 20.07
C ALA A 170 -14.78 37.91 19.06
N ASN A 171 -15.44 37.97 17.90
CA ASN A 171 -14.89 37.62 16.60
C ASN A 171 -13.67 38.50 16.31
N VAL A 172 -12.53 37.89 15.97
CA VAL A 172 -11.48 38.53 15.18
C VAL A 172 -11.12 37.58 14.04
N LEU A 173 -11.58 37.96 12.85
CA LEU A 173 -11.21 37.43 11.55
C LEU A 173 -9.89 38.11 11.14
N MET A 174 -8.83 37.35 10.85
CA MET A 174 -7.62 37.87 10.21
C MET A 174 -7.62 37.49 8.72
N PRO A 175 -7.39 38.43 7.79
CA PRO A 175 -7.19 38.12 6.38
C PRO A 175 -5.71 37.77 6.09
N LEU A 176 -5.50 36.78 5.23
CA LEU A 176 -4.20 36.50 4.60
C LEU A 176 -3.96 37.53 3.49
N GLU A 177 -2.93 38.35 3.61
CA GLU A 177 -2.44 39.19 2.52
C GLU A 177 -1.53 38.41 1.57
N SER A 178 -1.65 38.79 0.29
CA SER A 178 -1.08 38.20 -0.90
C SER A 178 0.29 38.78 -1.28
N ASN A 179 1.12 37.90 -1.85
CA ASN A 179 2.11 38.12 -2.91
C ASN A 179 3.26 39.12 -2.66
N THR A 180 4.46 38.57 -2.47
CA THR A 180 5.72 39.26 -2.78
C THR A 180 6.35 38.64 -4.03
N VAL A 181 6.66 39.52 -4.98
CA VAL A 181 7.30 39.30 -6.26
C VAL A 181 8.74 38.80 -6.07
N LEU A 182 9.11 37.70 -6.72
CA LEU A 182 10.51 37.30 -6.91
C LEU A 182 11.04 37.99 -8.16
N THR A 183 11.92 38.97 -7.98
CA THR A 183 12.78 39.51 -9.03
C THR A 183 13.94 38.55 -9.28
N SER A 184 14.21 38.31 -10.56
CA SER A 184 15.46 37.77 -11.08
C SER A 184 16.65 38.62 -10.66
N ASP A 185 17.84 38.01 -10.49
CA ASP A 185 19.05 38.42 -11.21
C ASP A 185 20.22 37.45 -10.97
N THR A 186 20.90 37.18 -12.10
CA THR A 186 22.33 36.82 -12.36
C THR A 186 23.02 35.71 -11.59
#